data_AF-A0A7C7V2U9-F1
#
_entry.id   AF-A0A7C7V2U9-F1
#
_cell.length_a   1.000
_cell.length_b   1.000
_cell.length_c   1.000
_cell.angle_alpha   90.00
_cell.angle_beta   90.00
_cell.angle_gamma   90.00
#
_symmetry.space_group_name_H-M   'P 1'
#
loop_
_entity.id
_entity.type
_entity.pdbx_description
1 polymer ?
#
loop_
_entity_poly.entity_id
_entity_poly.type
_entity_poly.pdbx_seq_one_letter_code
_entity_poly.pdbx_strand_id
1 'polypeptide(L)'
;EGKIDRQTIIDSMLSVGRNVSKWAPGEVDRLVQKGAVLWPVEKYLAYYDRLPAEARRRISQQWGQPPGDIMTVTRDGTQYFVLPAFQVGNILLAPQPARASSQKQTSLYHDPLIWPTHQYLAFYFWLRHEWRADAVVHLGRHGTLEFLPGKSNGLAWDDASSVVLGELPNIYPYIVDAIGEAVAAKRRGQAVIVTHATPPLTTTALYGDLAKLQDLINSYTRARDQKQSGLQAEYFKSITKLATDLGYTPAPAQEHGDVIQRAAENLGSPRDREVRRIEHWLARIQTQSGPRGLHTFGEAYSRQATEDMLVRMFRDELAELRAAGLNADDEKAWLAIVAEADSAQPPAPHPASEAATVRERAAATARARIESTAWHMRHNQELEFLARALDGGFVPVGPPGDPLSNPAIFPTGRNQYQYNPKKLPTREAWAVGKRMAQQTLDIHRRRHGDYPSKLSVTLWANTLIRTHGVLESEILYFSGLEPVWNRRGDVVDVKLITPLGRPRVDVVMTVTGMYRDSFPDKMLLLDKAVRLAYDAPPESGIPNYIHIQTQKISRELTGKGA
;
A
#
# COMPACT_ATOMS: atom_id res chain seq x y z
N GLU A 1 -15.91 36.54 0.23
CA GLU A 1 -15.61 37.18 -1.08
C GLU A 1 -14.12 37.53 -1.27
N GLY A 2 -13.18 36.89 -0.56
CA GLY A 2 -11.74 37.01 -0.85
C GLY A 2 -11.20 35.70 -1.44
N LYS A 3 -10.15 35.78 -2.27
CA LYS A 3 -9.33 34.60 -2.59
C LYS A 3 -8.72 34.11 -1.27
N ILE A 4 -9.24 33.01 -0.73
CA ILE A 4 -8.60 32.32 0.39
C ILE A 4 -7.37 31.61 -0.18
N ASP A 5 -6.20 31.95 0.34
CA ASP A 5 -4.96 31.30 -0.03
C ASP A 5 -4.68 30.06 0.85
N ARG A 6 -3.69 29.27 0.43
CA ARG A 6 -3.27 28.05 1.13
C ARG A 6 -2.90 28.33 2.59
N GLN A 7 -2.21 29.44 2.84
CA GLN A 7 -1.70 29.76 4.18
C GLN A 7 -2.87 30.08 5.13
N THR A 8 -3.87 30.82 4.65
CA THR A 8 -5.09 31.13 5.39
C THR A 8 -5.85 29.87 5.79
N ILE A 9 -5.96 28.89 4.89
CA ILE A 9 -6.59 27.58 5.22
C ILE A 9 -5.79 26.86 6.31
N ILE A 10 -4.46 26.79 6.16
CA ILE A 10 -3.58 26.13 7.13
C ILE A 10 -3.71 26.81 8.51
N ASP A 11 -3.62 28.13 8.56
CA ASP A 11 -3.69 28.89 9.82
C ASP A 11 -5.06 28.76 10.49
N SER A 12 -6.13 28.72 9.69
CA SER A 12 -7.49 28.48 10.19
C SER A 12 -7.62 27.07 10.77
N MET A 13 -7.12 26.05 10.07
CA MET A 13 -7.15 24.67 10.57
C MET A 13 -6.28 24.49 11.82
N LEU A 14 -5.12 25.15 11.91
CA LEU A 14 -4.28 25.11 13.11
C LEU A 14 -4.89 25.85 14.30
N SER A 15 -5.64 26.93 14.04
CA SER A 15 -6.24 27.75 15.09
C SER A 15 -7.53 27.18 15.66
N VAL A 16 -8.47 26.73 14.82
CA VAL A 16 -9.81 26.27 15.22
C VAL A 16 -10.15 24.85 14.75
N GLY A 17 -9.42 24.30 13.79
CA GLY A 17 -9.67 22.99 13.16
C GLY A 17 -8.86 21.83 13.74
N ARG A 18 -8.69 21.75 15.07
CA ARG A 18 -7.95 20.66 15.74
C ARG A 18 -8.73 20.00 16.85
N ASN A 19 -8.62 18.67 16.96
CA ASN A 19 -9.10 17.94 18.13
C ASN A 19 -8.11 18.12 19.29
N VAL A 20 -8.62 18.45 20.47
CA VAL A 20 -7.81 18.67 21.67
C VAL A 20 -8.05 17.54 22.67
N SER A 21 -6.97 17.13 23.31
CA SER A 21 -6.99 16.03 24.29
C SER A 21 -7.34 16.54 25.68
N LYS A 22 -7.88 15.65 26.53
CA LYS A 22 -8.32 15.97 27.89
C LYS A 22 -7.28 16.66 28.78
N TRP A 23 -5.99 16.38 28.56
CA TRP A 23 -4.90 16.95 29.37
C TRP A 23 -4.67 18.45 29.10
N ALA A 24 -5.31 19.04 28.09
CA ALA A 24 -5.18 20.44 27.72
C ALA A 24 -6.53 21.19 27.70
N PRO A 25 -7.25 21.29 28.84
CA PRO A 25 -8.57 21.95 28.88
C PRO A 25 -8.52 23.42 28.44
N GLY A 26 -7.44 24.15 28.76
CA GLY A 26 -7.25 25.53 28.31
C GLY A 26 -7.14 25.67 26.78
N GLU A 27 -6.73 24.62 26.07
CA GLU A 27 -6.75 24.62 24.60
C GLU A 27 -8.17 24.45 24.05
N VAL A 28 -9.04 23.71 24.74
CA VAL A 28 -10.47 23.61 24.39
C VAL A 28 -11.13 24.97 24.54
N ASP A 29 -10.89 25.68 25.65
CA ASP A 29 -11.42 27.03 25.84
C ASP A 29 -10.94 28.02 24.77
N ARG A 30 -9.67 27.91 24.36
CA ARG A 30 -9.12 28.69 23.23
C ARG A 30 -9.84 28.39 21.92
N LEU A 31 -10.16 27.14 21.61
CA LEU A 31 -10.95 26.81 20.42
C LEU A 31 -12.31 27.49 20.44
N VAL A 32 -12.97 27.49 21.61
CA VAL A 32 -14.27 28.16 21.75
C VAL A 32 -14.13 29.67 21.55
N GLN A 33 -13.09 30.30 22.12
CA GLN A 33 -12.80 31.73 21.88
C GLN A 33 -12.48 32.04 20.41
N LYS A 34 -11.90 31.08 19.68
CA LYS A 34 -11.59 31.18 18.26
C LYS A 34 -12.77 30.81 17.34
N GLY A 35 -13.95 30.56 17.91
CA GLY A 35 -15.17 30.35 17.13
C GLY A 35 -15.45 28.90 16.75
N ALA A 36 -14.92 27.92 17.49
CA ALA A 36 -15.34 26.52 17.33
C ALA A 36 -16.86 26.40 17.56
N VAL A 37 -17.50 25.49 16.83
CA VAL A 37 -18.95 25.30 16.93
C VAL A 37 -19.29 24.69 18.28
N LEU A 38 -20.24 25.30 18.98
CA LEU A 38 -20.81 24.76 20.22
C LEU A 38 -22.17 24.14 19.93
N TRP A 39 -22.28 22.82 20.07
CA TRP A 39 -23.54 22.12 19.88
C TRP A 39 -24.10 21.61 21.22
N PRO A 40 -25.32 22.04 21.62
CA PRO A 40 -25.91 21.65 22.90
C PRO A 40 -26.03 20.15 23.08
N VAL A 41 -25.68 19.64 24.26
CA VAL A 41 -25.79 18.21 24.59
C VAL A 41 -27.24 17.73 24.50
N GLU A 42 -28.22 18.58 24.82
CA GLU A 42 -29.64 18.27 24.67
C GLU A 42 -30.02 17.90 23.22
N LYS A 43 -29.49 18.62 22.23
CA LYS A 43 -29.71 18.30 20.81
C LYS A 43 -29.08 16.97 20.43
N TYR A 44 -27.90 16.65 20.97
CA TYR A 44 -27.26 15.34 20.79
C TYR A 44 -28.11 14.19 21.36
N LEU A 45 -28.66 14.36 22.57
CA LEU A 45 -29.48 13.35 23.24
C LEU A 45 -30.71 12.96 22.42
N ALA A 46 -31.33 13.91 21.72
CA ALA A 46 -32.48 13.66 20.84
C ALA A 46 -32.20 12.61 19.74
N TYR A 47 -30.94 12.44 19.33
CA TYR A 47 -30.50 11.41 18.39
C TYR A 47 -29.88 10.20 19.09
N TYR A 48 -29.05 10.43 20.11
CA TYR A 48 -28.39 9.36 20.87
C TYR A 48 -29.41 8.39 21.48
N ASP A 49 -30.50 8.90 22.04
CA ASP A 49 -31.50 8.07 22.72
C ASP A 49 -32.33 7.18 21.78
N ARG A 50 -32.27 7.45 20.46
CA ARG A 50 -32.87 6.61 19.43
C ARG A 50 -31.96 5.46 19.00
N LEU A 51 -30.69 5.46 19.41
CA LEU A 51 -29.77 4.38 19.09
C LEU A 51 -30.19 3.08 19.81
N PRO A 52 -29.89 1.91 19.21
CA PRO A 52 -30.12 0.61 19.85
C PRO A 52 -29.56 0.57 21.26
N ALA A 53 -30.29 -0.07 22.18
CA ALA A 53 -29.88 -0.18 23.58
C ALA A 53 -28.49 -0.81 23.74
N GLU A 54 -28.15 -1.78 22.89
CA GLU A 54 -26.82 -2.39 22.84
C GLU A 54 -25.72 -1.39 22.48
N ALA A 55 -25.95 -0.56 21.44
CA ALA A 55 -25.00 0.46 21.02
C ALA A 55 -24.77 1.48 22.14
N ARG A 56 -25.85 2.02 22.73
CA ARG A 56 -25.76 2.93 23.88
C ARG A 56 -25.01 2.30 25.05
N ARG A 57 -25.29 1.03 25.37
CA ARG A 57 -24.59 0.32 26.46
C ARG A 57 -23.09 0.22 26.18
N ARG A 58 -22.69 -0.18 24.96
CA ARG A 58 -21.27 -0.30 24.59
C ARG A 58 -20.55 1.04 24.59
N ILE A 59 -21.18 2.07 24.03
CA ILE A 59 -20.64 3.44 24.05
C ILE A 59 -20.45 3.88 25.50
N SER A 60 -21.46 3.72 26.36
CA SER A 60 -21.36 4.17 27.74
C SER A 60 -20.40 3.36 28.62
N GLN A 61 -20.21 2.07 28.32
CA GLN A 61 -19.16 1.26 28.96
C GLN A 61 -17.75 1.76 28.61
N GLN A 62 -17.55 2.26 27.39
CA GLN A 62 -16.24 2.73 26.93
C GLN A 62 -15.98 4.20 27.28
N TRP A 63 -17.02 5.04 27.23
CA TRP A 63 -16.88 6.50 27.26
C TRP A 63 -17.70 7.22 28.35
N GLY A 64 -18.43 6.47 29.18
CA GLY A 64 -19.31 7.03 30.21
C GLY A 64 -20.69 7.43 29.69
N GLN A 65 -21.52 8.02 30.56
CA GLN A 65 -22.81 8.56 30.10
C GLN A 65 -22.58 9.83 29.26
N PRO A 66 -23.45 10.14 28.29
CA PRO A 66 -23.41 11.43 27.60
C PRO A 66 -23.31 12.62 28.56
N PRO A 67 -22.56 13.68 28.21
CA PRO A 67 -21.80 13.84 26.97
C PRO A 67 -20.39 13.19 26.99
N GLY A 68 -20.06 12.44 28.04
CA GLY A 68 -18.69 12.07 28.34
C GLY A 68 -17.87 13.30 28.74
N ASP A 69 -16.57 13.27 28.46
CA ASP A 69 -15.59 14.25 28.92
C ASP A 69 -14.56 14.62 27.82
N ILE A 70 -14.89 14.35 26.56
CA ILE A 70 -14.04 14.67 25.40
C ILE A 70 -14.66 15.86 24.68
N MET A 71 -13.89 16.95 24.57
CA MET A 71 -14.29 18.14 23.81
C MET A 71 -15.66 18.68 24.27
N THR A 72 -15.85 18.79 25.58
CA THR A 72 -17.08 19.30 26.21
C THR A 72 -16.78 20.52 27.05
N VAL A 73 -17.68 21.50 27.06
CA VAL A 73 -17.59 22.69 27.94
C VAL A 73 -18.96 23.00 28.54
N THR A 74 -18.97 23.65 29.70
CA THR A 74 -20.19 24.18 30.31
C THR A 74 -20.17 25.70 30.23
N ARG A 75 -21.23 26.30 29.70
CA ARG A 75 -21.42 27.75 29.64
C ARG A 75 -22.84 28.10 30.04
N ASP A 76 -22.98 29.03 30.97
CA ASP A 76 -24.28 29.52 31.47
C ASP A 76 -25.22 28.38 31.89
N GLY A 77 -24.66 27.38 32.60
CA GLY A 77 -25.40 26.19 33.06
C GLY A 77 -25.71 25.15 31.98
N THR A 78 -25.40 25.42 30.71
CA THR A 78 -25.65 24.51 29.59
C THR A 78 -24.36 23.79 29.17
N GLN A 79 -24.43 22.47 28.95
CA GLN A 79 -23.32 21.69 28.42
C GLN A 79 -23.33 21.67 26.89
N TYR A 80 -22.13 21.79 26.29
CA TYR A 80 -21.92 21.80 24.85
C TYR A 80 -20.81 20.85 24.46
N PHE A 81 -20.96 20.22 23.28
CA PHE A 81 -19.82 19.69 22.53
C PHE A 81 -19.12 20.83 21.79
N VAL A 82 -17.79 20.84 21.85
CA VAL A 82 -16.93 21.71 21.05
C VAL A 82 -16.56 20.95 19.78
N LEU A 83 -17.03 21.44 18.63
CA LEU A 83 -16.83 20.84 17.32
C LEU A 83 -15.87 21.73 16.51
N PRO A 84 -14.59 21.33 16.36
CA PRO A 84 -13.62 22.04 15.54
C PRO A 84 -14.08 22.08 14.08
N ALA A 85 -14.28 23.27 13.54
CA ALA A 85 -14.63 23.44 12.14
C ALA A 85 -14.30 24.86 11.66
N PHE A 86 -13.99 24.98 10.38
CA PHE A 86 -13.74 26.23 9.69
C PHE A 86 -14.63 26.28 8.44
N GLN A 87 -15.49 27.28 8.34
CA GLN A 87 -16.47 27.39 7.26
C GLN A 87 -16.08 28.49 6.26
N VAL A 88 -16.18 28.17 4.98
CA VAL A 88 -16.01 29.08 3.84
C VAL A 88 -17.23 28.96 2.94
N GLY A 89 -18.17 29.90 3.06
CA GLY A 89 -19.44 29.82 2.34
C GLY A 89 -20.18 28.53 2.70
N ASN A 90 -20.42 27.67 1.70
CA ASN A 90 -21.09 26.38 1.87
C ASN A 90 -20.11 25.20 2.07
N ILE A 91 -18.80 25.47 2.21
CA ILE A 91 -17.79 24.44 2.44
C ILE A 91 -17.36 24.48 3.90
N LEU A 92 -17.46 23.34 4.58
CA LEU A 92 -16.97 23.15 5.93
C LEU A 92 -15.69 22.30 5.91
N LEU A 93 -14.59 22.84 6.43
CA LEU A 93 -13.35 22.11 6.68
C LEU A 93 -13.28 21.76 8.17
N ALA A 94 -13.16 20.48 8.49
CA ALA A 94 -13.09 20.02 9.87
C ALA A 94 -12.17 18.80 9.98
N PRO A 95 -11.39 18.67 11.06
CA PRO A 95 -10.68 17.43 11.34
C PRO A 95 -11.72 16.35 11.69
N GLN A 96 -11.51 15.13 11.20
CA GLN A 96 -12.32 14.01 11.68
C GLN A 96 -12.12 13.88 13.20
N PRO A 97 -13.20 13.78 14.01
CA PRO A 97 -13.11 13.60 15.46
C PRO A 97 -12.21 12.44 15.87
N ALA A 98 -11.58 12.56 17.04
CA ALA A 98 -10.71 11.51 17.54
C ALA A 98 -11.53 10.26 17.94
N ARG A 99 -11.11 9.08 17.46
CA ARG A 99 -11.75 7.79 17.78
C ARG A 99 -11.60 7.39 19.25
N ALA A 100 -10.55 7.87 19.91
CA ALA A 100 -10.25 7.59 21.32
C ALA A 100 -9.48 8.76 21.94
N SER A 101 -9.31 8.77 23.27
CA SER A 101 -8.43 9.72 23.95
C SER A 101 -6.97 9.53 23.50
N SER A 102 -6.20 10.62 23.41
CA SER A 102 -4.87 10.66 22.78
C SER A 102 -3.84 9.66 23.32
N GLN A 103 -3.98 9.23 24.58
CA GLN A 103 -3.06 8.28 25.21
C GLN A 103 -3.11 6.87 24.62
N LYS A 104 -4.17 6.51 23.88
CA LYS A 104 -4.33 5.17 23.25
C LYS A 104 -4.62 5.24 21.75
N GLN A 105 -4.40 6.39 21.11
CA GLN A 105 -4.93 6.67 19.78
C GLN A 105 -4.31 5.76 18.70
N THR A 106 -2.99 5.54 18.73
CA THR A 106 -2.28 4.72 17.74
C THR A 106 -2.61 3.23 17.81
N SER A 107 -2.83 2.67 19.00
CA SER A 107 -3.16 1.25 19.17
C SER A 107 -4.63 0.91 18.90
N LEU A 108 -5.54 1.89 18.93
CA LEU A 108 -6.98 1.68 18.79
C LEU A 108 -7.55 2.08 17.41
N TYR A 109 -6.76 2.68 16.51
CA TYR A 109 -7.25 3.14 15.21
C TYR A 109 -7.92 2.05 14.36
N HIS A 110 -7.42 0.81 14.46
CA HIS A 110 -7.94 -0.34 13.73
C HIS A 110 -8.63 -1.37 14.64
N ASP A 111 -8.92 -1.03 15.90
CA ASP A 111 -9.59 -1.94 16.82
C ASP A 111 -11.10 -2.00 16.50
N PRO A 112 -11.62 -3.14 16.00
CA PRO A 112 -13.01 -3.25 15.59
C PRO A 112 -13.99 -3.31 16.77
N LEU A 113 -13.52 -3.23 18.03
CA LEU A 113 -14.37 -3.29 19.22
C LEU A 113 -14.62 -1.90 19.83
N ILE A 114 -13.82 -0.90 19.48
CA ILE A 114 -13.93 0.44 20.04
C ILE A 114 -14.97 1.26 19.29
N TRP A 115 -16.07 1.55 19.96
CA TRP A 115 -17.16 2.41 19.49
C TRP A 115 -16.73 3.88 19.45
N PRO A 116 -17.32 4.70 18.57
CA PRO A 116 -17.04 6.12 18.51
C PRO A 116 -17.35 6.82 19.85
N THR A 117 -16.57 7.84 20.19
CA THR A 117 -16.80 8.69 21.36
C THR A 117 -18.08 9.51 21.20
N HIS A 118 -18.59 10.07 22.30
CA HIS A 118 -19.74 10.98 22.24
C HIS A 118 -19.50 12.19 21.33
N GLN A 119 -18.31 12.80 21.36
CA GLN A 119 -17.99 13.91 20.45
C GLN A 119 -17.93 13.46 18.99
N TYR A 120 -17.42 12.25 18.70
CA TYR A 120 -17.42 11.70 17.35
C TYR A 120 -18.85 11.56 16.80
N LEU A 121 -19.75 10.98 17.59
CA LEU A 121 -21.17 10.89 17.23
C LEU A 121 -21.80 12.28 17.10
N ALA A 122 -21.52 13.17 18.05
CA ALA A 122 -22.06 14.52 18.05
C ALA A 122 -21.68 15.31 16.80
N PHE A 123 -20.42 15.21 16.34
CA PHE A 123 -19.96 15.86 15.12
C PHE A 123 -20.74 15.42 13.89
N TYR A 124 -20.90 14.11 13.66
CA TYR A 124 -21.62 13.62 12.49
C TYR A 124 -23.13 13.82 12.58
N PHE A 125 -23.73 13.75 13.78
CA PHE A 125 -25.14 14.11 13.96
C PHE A 125 -25.39 15.60 13.71
N TRP A 126 -24.51 16.47 14.22
CA TRP A 126 -24.56 17.89 13.92
C TRP A 126 -24.41 18.16 12.43
N LEU A 127 -23.44 17.52 11.77
CA LEU A 127 -23.19 17.65 10.34
C LEU A 127 -24.44 17.30 9.51
N ARG A 128 -25.13 16.22 9.87
CA ARG A 128 -26.32 15.72 9.16
C ARG A 128 -27.58 16.53 9.45
N HIS A 129 -27.82 16.90 10.70
CA HIS A 129 -29.12 17.36 11.14
C HIS A 129 -29.21 18.86 11.42
N GLU A 130 -28.10 19.49 11.81
CA GLU A 130 -28.04 20.93 12.12
C GLU A 130 -27.37 21.70 10.99
N TRP A 131 -26.15 21.32 10.59
CA TRP A 131 -25.46 21.94 9.45
C TRP A 131 -26.07 21.52 8.10
N ARG A 132 -26.65 20.30 8.05
CA ARG A 132 -27.34 19.73 6.89
C ARG A 132 -26.43 19.59 5.67
N ALA A 133 -25.34 18.86 5.85
CA ALA A 133 -24.46 18.52 4.74
C ALA A 133 -25.21 17.77 3.63
N ASP A 134 -24.98 18.17 2.38
CA ASP A 134 -25.43 17.43 1.20
C ASP A 134 -24.50 16.26 0.86
N ALA A 135 -23.21 16.38 1.18
CA ALA A 135 -22.21 15.34 1.01
C ALA A 135 -21.04 15.54 1.99
N VAL A 136 -20.26 14.48 2.22
CA VAL A 136 -18.97 14.55 2.90
C VAL A 136 -17.85 14.13 1.96
N VAL A 137 -16.80 14.96 1.87
CA VAL A 137 -15.55 14.60 1.21
C VAL A 137 -14.52 14.29 2.29
N HIS A 138 -14.20 13.01 2.46
CA HIS A 138 -13.10 12.64 3.35
C HIS A 138 -11.77 12.78 2.60
N LEU A 139 -10.77 13.40 3.22
CA LEU A 139 -9.45 13.62 2.63
C LEU A 139 -8.37 12.88 3.41
N GLY A 140 -7.49 12.18 2.70
CA GLY A 140 -6.38 11.42 3.26
C GLY A 140 -6.42 9.95 2.86
N ARG A 141 -5.31 9.24 3.08
CA ARG A 141 -5.17 7.83 2.69
C ARG A 141 -6.27 6.95 3.26
N HIS A 142 -6.76 7.23 4.46
CA HIS A 142 -7.95 6.60 5.02
C HIS A 142 -8.47 7.43 6.20
N GLY A 143 -9.71 7.19 6.58
CA GLY A 143 -10.36 7.78 7.74
C GLY A 143 -10.36 6.79 8.89
N THR A 144 -11.21 7.06 9.87
CA THR A 144 -11.52 6.13 10.97
C THR A 144 -12.93 5.55 10.88
N LEU A 145 -13.79 6.15 10.05
CA LEU A 145 -15.21 5.85 9.92
C LEU A 145 -15.44 4.40 9.46
N GLU A 146 -14.74 4.00 8.40
CA GLU A 146 -14.83 2.70 7.76
C GLU A 146 -14.27 1.57 8.63
N PHE A 147 -13.50 1.89 9.68
CA PHE A 147 -12.92 0.94 10.61
C PHE A 147 -13.66 0.85 11.95
N LEU A 148 -14.79 1.55 12.10
CA LEU A 148 -15.63 1.47 13.31
C LEU A 148 -16.19 0.04 13.51
N PRO A 149 -16.69 -0.32 14.71
CA PRO A 149 -17.25 -1.64 14.97
C PRO A 149 -18.40 -2.01 14.04
N GLY A 150 -18.47 -3.27 13.64
CA GLY A 150 -19.57 -3.80 12.83
C GLY A 150 -19.14 -4.86 11.84
N LYS A 151 -20.06 -5.29 10.97
CA LYS A 151 -19.83 -6.35 9.97
C LYS A 151 -18.74 -5.99 8.94
N SER A 152 -17.95 -6.97 8.49
CA SER A 152 -16.89 -6.76 7.50
C SER A 152 -17.38 -6.22 6.15
N ASN A 153 -18.60 -6.58 5.76
CA ASN A 153 -19.30 -6.11 4.58
C ASN A 153 -20.83 -6.15 4.81
N GLY A 154 -21.60 -5.48 3.93
CA GLY A 154 -23.06 -5.49 4.02
C GLY A 154 -23.57 -4.97 5.37
N LEU A 155 -23.14 -3.75 5.73
CA LEU A 155 -23.40 -3.17 7.04
C LEU A 155 -24.90 -3.12 7.34
N ALA A 156 -25.24 -3.45 8.59
CA ALA A 156 -26.57 -3.20 9.12
C ALA A 156 -26.73 -1.73 9.52
N TRP A 157 -27.99 -1.29 9.64
CA TRP A 157 -28.33 0.08 10.04
C TRP A 157 -27.78 0.46 11.43
N ASP A 158 -27.50 -0.54 12.28
CA ASP A 158 -26.97 -0.41 13.63
C ASP A 158 -25.46 -0.68 13.75
N ASP A 159 -24.77 -0.96 12.64
CA ASP A 159 -23.30 -0.96 12.63
C ASP A 159 -22.78 0.47 12.81
N ALA A 160 -21.68 0.65 13.54
CA ALA A 160 -21.24 1.97 13.99
C ALA A 160 -20.94 2.94 12.84
N SER A 161 -20.36 2.45 11.73
CA SER A 161 -20.12 3.27 10.53
C SER A 161 -21.44 3.78 9.92
N SER A 162 -22.48 2.94 9.89
CA SER A 162 -23.81 3.30 9.38
C SER A 162 -24.56 4.26 10.32
N VAL A 163 -24.45 4.06 11.63
CA VAL A 163 -25.02 4.98 12.63
C VAL A 163 -24.45 6.39 12.47
N VAL A 164 -23.13 6.49 12.33
CA VAL A 164 -22.41 7.75 12.22
C VAL A 164 -22.78 8.46 10.91
N LEU A 165 -22.50 7.82 9.77
CA LEU A 165 -22.62 8.46 8.45
C LEU A 165 -24.09 8.60 8.02
N GLY A 166 -24.93 7.62 8.35
CA GLY A 166 -26.30 7.52 7.90
C GLY A 166 -26.41 7.53 6.38
N GLU A 167 -27.22 8.44 5.85
CA GLU A 167 -27.53 8.55 4.42
C GLU A 167 -26.63 9.55 3.69
N LEU A 168 -25.65 10.14 4.36
CA LEU A 168 -24.81 11.19 3.79
C LEU A 168 -23.92 10.60 2.67
N PRO A 169 -23.99 11.10 1.43
CA PRO A 169 -23.09 10.70 0.35
C PRO A 169 -21.63 10.92 0.76
N ASN A 170 -20.85 9.85 0.71
CA ASN A 170 -19.44 9.86 1.09
C ASN A 170 -18.56 9.77 -0.17
N ILE A 171 -17.83 10.83 -0.46
CA ILE A 171 -16.89 10.90 -1.59
C ILE A 171 -15.48 10.91 -1.02
N TYR A 172 -14.57 10.16 -1.64
CA TYR A 172 -13.26 9.91 -1.07
C TYR A 172 -12.15 9.97 -2.12
N PRO A 173 -11.44 11.11 -2.23
CA PRO A 173 -10.12 11.17 -2.83
C PRO A 173 -9.18 10.15 -2.18
N TYR A 174 -8.70 9.19 -2.96
CA TYR A 174 -7.98 8.03 -2.42
C TYR A 174 -6.76 7.68 -3.27
N ILE A 175 -5.64 7.37 -2.63
CA ILE A 175 -4.43 7.01 -3.37
C ILE A 175 -4.64 5.69 -4.13
N VAL A 176 -4.30 5.69 -5.42
CA VAL A 176 -4.62 4.61 -6.37
C VAL A 176 -3.99 3.26 -6.02
N ASP A 177 -2.92 3.27 -5.22
CA ASP A 177 -2.14 2.09 -4.87
C ASP A 177 -2.52 1.49 -3.48
N ALA A 178 -3.43 2.12 -2.73
CA ALA A 178 -3.94 1.67 -1.42
C ALA A 178 -5.25 0.85 -1.53
N ILE A 179 -5.21 -0.16 -2.40
CA ILE A 179 -6.37 -0.93 -2.88
C ILE A 179 -7.18 -1.54 -1.73
N GLY A 180 -6.52 -2.23 -0.80
CA GLY A 180 -7.19 -2.92 0.29
C GLY A 180 -7.95 -1.97 1.22
N GLU A 181 -7.41 -0.79 1.50
CA GLU A 181 -8.05 0.18 2.41
C GLU A 181 -9.23 0.86 1.69
N ALA A 182 -9.07 1.16 0.40
CA ALA A 182 -10.18 1.66 -0.42
C ALA A 182 -11.37 0.69 -0.46
N VAL A 183 -11.13 -0.63 -0.39
CA VAL A 183 -12.22 -1.63 -0.26
C VAL A 183 -13.01 -1.43 1.03
N ALA A 184 -12.34 -1.19 2.15
CA ALA A 184 -12.99 -0.93 3.43
C ALA A 184 -13.83 0.36 3.33
N ALA A 185 -13.28 1.45 2.81
CA ALA A 185 -14.00 2.70 2.58
C ALA A 185 -15.25 2.50 1.70
N LYS A 186 -15.15 1.72 0.62
CA LYS A 186 -16.29 1.42 -0.27
C LYS A 186 -17.37 0.57 0.40
N ARG A 187 -16.98 -0.53 1.06
CA ARG A 187 -17.93 -1.52 1.61
C ARG A 187 -18.53 -1.12 2.95
N ARG A 188 -17.79 -0.34 3.75
CA ARG A 188 -18.17 0.02 5.12
C ARG A 188 -18.38 1.53 5.31
N GLY A 189 -17.75 2.37 4.50
CA GLY A 189 -17.99 3.81 4.47
C GLY A 189 -18.94 4.26 3.36
N GLN A 190 -19.46 3.33 2.56
CA GLN A 190 -20.30 3.61 1.37
C GLN A 190 -19.65 4.62 0.39
N ALA A 191 -18.32 4.62 0.34
CA ALA A 191 -17.57 5.65 -0.35
C ALA A 191 -17.61 5.51 -1.88
N VAL A 192 -17.85 6.63 -2.57
CA VAL A 192 -17.48 6.82 -3.97
C VAL A 192 -16.01 7.25 -4.01
N ILE A 193 -15.15 6.36 -4.51
CA ILE A 193 -13.72 6.65 -4.60
C ILE A 193 -13.46 7.52 -5.83
N VAL A 194 -12.61 8.52 -5.66
CA VAL A 194 -12.00 9.29 -6.75
C VAL A 194 -10.49 9.10 -6.62
N THR A 195 -9.90 8.23 -7.42
CA THR A 195 -8.47 7.91 -7.25
C THR A 195 -7.60 9.13 -7.51
N HIS A 196 -6.46 9.21 -6.82
CA HIS A 196 -5.41 10.17 -7.16
C HIS A 196 -4.06 9.48 -7.33
N ALA A 197 -3.16 10.13 -8.05
CA ALA A 197 -1.84 9.61 -8.33
C ALA A 197 -0.98 9.49 -7.06
N THR A 198 0.02 8.61 -7.10
CA THR A 198 1.10 8.62 -6.10
C THR A 198 1.99 9.84 -6.33
N PRO A 199 2.88 10.22 -5.41
CA PRO A 199 4.00 11.07 -5.78
C PRO A 199 4.83 10.39 -6.89
N PRO A 200 5.43 11.15 -7.83
CA PRO A 200 6.24 10.56 -8.88
C PRO A 200 7.50 9.91 -8.28
N LEU A 201 7.89 8.77 -8.82
CA LEU A 201 9.09 8.05 -8.42
C LEU A 201 10.29 8.57 -9.21
N THR A 202 11.34 8.93 -8.49
CA THR A 202 12.61 9.39 -9.06
C THR A 202 13.78 8.60 -8.46
N THR A 203 14.98 8.84 -8.96
CA THR A 203 16.24 8.41 -8.36
C THR A 203 17.00 9.64 -7.91
N THR A 204 17.66 9.54 -6.76
CA THR A 204 18.53 10.61 -6.30
C THR A 204 19.94 10.45 -6.87
N ALA A 205 20.54 11.55 -7.32
CA ALA A 205 21.98 11.56 -7.54
C ALA A 205 22.71 11.20 -6.24
N LEU A 206 23.92 10.64 -6.34
CA LEU A 206 24.78 10.47 -5.17
C LEU A 206 25.11 11.85 -4.59
N TYR A 207 25.07 11.98 -3.26
CA TYR A 207 25.37 13.23 -2.56
C TYR A 207 26.22 12.97 -1.31
N GLY A 208 26.85 14.02 -0.80
CA GLY A 208 27.69 13.95 0.40
C GLY A 208 28.76 12.86 0.29
N ASP A 209 28.83 12.01 1.30
CA ASP A 209 29.86 10.96 1.38
C ASP A 209 29.67 9.82 0.36
N LEU A 210 28.45 9.60 -0.15
CA LEU A 210 28.22 8.64 -1.23
C LEU A 210 28.84 9.12 -2.56
N ALA A 211 28.77 10.42 -2.84
CA ALA A 211 29.44 11.01 -4.01
C ALA A 211 30.96 10.96 -3.86
N LYS A 212 31.49 11.27 -2.67
CA LYS A 212 32.92 11.13 -2.37
C LYS A 212 33.41 9.69 -2.55
N LEU A 213 32.60 8.70 -2.15
CA LEU A 213 32.93 7.29 -2.34
C LEU A 213 33.06 6.94 -3.82
N GLN A 214 32.16 7.44 -4.68
CA GLN A 214 32.26 7.26 -6.13
C GLN A 214 33.56 7.86 -6.69
N ASP A 215 33.93 9.07 -6.24
CA ASP A 215 35.17 9.73 -6.66
C ASP A 215 36.43 8.96 -6.24
N LEU A 216 36.41 8.37 -5.04
CA LEU A 216 37.49 7.50 -4.56
C LEU A 216 37.59 6.23 -5.42
N ILE A 217 36.47 5.58 -5.76
CA ILE A 217 36.44 4.40 -6.65
C ILE A 217 36.98 4.74 -8.04
N ASN A 218 36.56 5.88 -8.60
CA ASN A 218 37.07 6.37 -9.89
C ASN A 218 38.59 6.62 -9.83
N SER A 219 39.07 7.21 -8.73
CA SER A 219 40.49 7.47 -8.52
C SER A 219 41.32 6.21 -8.32
N TYR A 220 40.77 5.21 -7.61
CA TYR A 220 41.36 3.87 -7.49
C TYR A 220 41.54 3.21 -8.86
N THR A 221 40.51 3.27 -9.70
CA THR A 221 40.54 2.70 -11.06
C THR A 221 41.60 3.37 -11.93
N ARG A 222 41.68 4.72 -11.91
CA ARG A 222 42.74 5.46 -12.60
C ARG A 222 44.14 5.08 -12.11
N ALA A 223 44.35 5.01 -10.79
CA ALA A 223 45.65 4.65 -10.21
C ALA A 223 46.07 3.22 -10.59
N ARG A 224 45.12 2.28 -10.64
CA ARG A 224 45.35 0.91 -11.11
C ARG A 224 45.80 0.91 -12.57
N ASP A 225 45.07 1.60 -13.44
CA ASP A 225 45.34 1.59 -14.89
C ASP A 225 46.69 2.26 -15.22
N GLN A 226 47.09 3.26 -14.41
CA GLN A 226 48.42 3.90 -14.46
C GLN A 226 49.53 3.12 -13.72
N LYS A 227 49.22 1.94 -13.15
CA LYS A 227 50.16 1.07 -12.41
C LYS A 227 50.79 1.73 -11.17
N GLN A 228 50.09 2.67 -10.53
CA GLN A 228 50.53 3.36 -9.32
C GLN A 228 50.14 2.59 -8.05
N SER A 229 50.82 1.47 -7.78
CA SER A 229 50.45 0.51 -6.73
C SER A 229 50.38 1.09 -5.31
N GLY A 230 51.28 2.02 -4.96
CA GLY A 230 51.28 2.70 -3.65
C GLY A 230 50.04 3.57 -3.46
N LEU A 231 49.71 4.39 -4.46
CA LEU A 231 48.54 5.26 -4.42
C LEU A 231 47.23 4.45 -4.47
N GLN A 232 47.20 3.38 -5.27
CA GLN A 232 46.09 2.43 -5.30
C GLN A 232 45.81 1.82 -3.92
N ALA A 233 46.86 1.52 -3.13
CA ALA A 233 46.72 0.97 -1.79
C ALA A 233 46.11 1.96 -0.79
N GLU A 234 46.43 3.26 -0.90
CA GLU A 234 45.82 4.28 -0.04
C GLU A 234 44.37 4.55 -0.42
N TYR A 235 44.03 4.64 -1.72
CA TYR A 235 42.64 4.72 -2.15
C TYR A 235 41.81 3.53 -1.66
N PHE A 236 42.37 2.32 -1.69
CA PHE A 236 41.70 1.14 -1.15
C PHE A 236 41.31 1.32 0.33
N LYS A 237 42.24 1.81 1.18
CA LYS A 237 41.97 2.05 2.61
C LYS A 237 40.88 3.09 2.80
N SER A 238 40.91 4.18 2.03
CA SER A 238 39.88 5.23 2.10
C SER A 238 38.51 4.73 1.66
N ILE A 239 38.45 3.94 0.58
CA ILE A 239 37.21 3.35 0.06
C ILE A 239 36.60 2.41 1.09
N THR A 240 37.37 1.46 1.63
CA THR A 240 36.83 0.46 2.56
C THR A 240 36.38 1.08 3.87
N LYS A 241 37.14 2.05 4.40
CA LYS A 241 36.73 2.81 5.59
C LYS A 241 35.41 3.55 5.35
N LEU A 242 35.35 4.38 4.31
CA LEU A 242 34.17 5.20 4.04
C LEU A 242 32.94 4.34 3.72
N ALA A 243 33.10 3.26 2.95
CA ALA A 243 32.02 2.33 2.68
C ALA A 243 31.48 1.70 3.97
N THR A 244 32.37 1.28 4.88
CA THR A 244 31.97 0.72 6.18
C THR A 244 31.23 1.75 7.04
N ASP A 245 31.74 2.98 7.10
CA ASP A 245 31.10 4.08 7.84
C ASP A 245 29.70 4.40 7.27
N LEU A 246 29.49 4.18 5.97
CA LEU A 246 28.21 4.31 5.28
C LEU A 246 27.32 3.05 5.36
N GLY A 247 27.73 2.02 6.11
CA GLY A 247 26.95 0.82 6.37
C GLY A 247 27.11 -0.32 5.36
N TYR A 248 28.11 -0.27 4.48
CA TYR A 248 28.47 -1.44 3.68
C TYR A 248 29.02 -2.55 4.59
N THR A 249 28.35 -3.71 4.54
CA THR A 249 28.83 -4.94 5.17
C THR A 249 29.28 -5.92 4.09
N PRO A 250 30.54 -6.40 4.14
CA PRO A 250 30.99 -7.44 3.22
C PRO A 250 30.14 -8.70 3.43
N ALA A 251 29.32 -9.07 2.45
CA ALA A 251 28.62 -10.34 2.50
C ALA A 251 29.65 -11.49 2.48
N PRO A 252 29.41 -12.62 3.19
CA PRO A 252 30.18 -13.83 2.98
C PRO A 252 30.13 -14.18 1.49
N ALA A 253 31.23 -14.73 0.94
CA ALA A 253 31.39 -15.02 -0.50
C ALA A 253 30.38 -16.02 -1.11
N GLN A 254 29.30 -16.37 -0.40
CA GLN A 254 28.30 -17.37 -0.78
C GLN A 254 26.87 -16.83 -0.94
N GLU A 255 26.60 -15.53 -0.77
CA GLU A 255 25.26 -14.99 -1.02
C GLU A 255 25.09 -14.52 -2.48
N HIS A 256 24.13 -15.18 -3.15
CA HIS A 256 23.57 -15.01 -4.50
C HIS A 256 24.17 -13.95 -5.45
N GLY A 257 24.60 -14.46 -6.61
CA GLY A 257 24.82 -13.74 -7.86
C GLY A 257 24.74 -14.74 -9.02
N ASP A 258 24.33 -14.25 -10.19
CA ASP A 258 24.27 -15.03 -11.44
C ASP A 258 25.65 -15.68 -11.75
N VAL A 259 25.69 -16.80 -12.46
CA VAL A 259 26.96 -17.53 -12.74
C VAL A 259 27.97 -16.62 -13.46
N ILE A 260 27.46 -15.69 -14.28
CA ILE A 260 28.23 -14.66 -14.99
C ILE A 260 28.80 -13.60 -14.04
N GLN A 261 28.03 -13.20 -13.02
CA GLN A 261 28.44 -12.20 -12.04
C GLN A 261 29.58 -12.74 -11.15
N ARG A 262 29.53 -14.03 -10.78
CA ARG A 262 30.62 -14.70 -10.07
C ARG A 262 31.91 -14.80 -10.87
N ALA A 263 31.82 -15.03 -12.19
CA ALA A 263 33.00 -15.08 -13.05
C ALA A 263 33.68 -13.70 -13.17
N ALA A 264 32.89 -12.63 -13.29
CA ALA A 264 33.38 -11.25 -13.32
C ALA A 264 33.93 -10.79 -11.95
N GLU A 265 33.29 -11.18 -10.86
CA GLU A 265 33.72 -10.84 -9.49
C GLU A 265 35.06 -11.47 -9.12
N ASN A 266 35.44 -12.60 -9.70
CA ASN A 266 36.67 -13.35 -9.38
C ASN A 266 37.93 -12.90 -10.15
N LEU A 267 37.82 -11.99 -11.11
CA LEU A 267 38.99 -11.47 -11.87
C LEU A 267 39.82 -10.46 -11.05
N GLY A 268 41.14 -10.42 -11.20
CA GLY A 268 41.99 -9.41 -10.54
C GLY A 268 42.32 -9.66 -9.06
N SER A 269 42.97 -8.70 -8.41
CA SER A 269 43.50 -8.85 -7.05
C SER A 269 42.39 -8.86 -5.99
N PRO A 270 42.62 -9.38 -4.76
CA PRO A 270 41.64 -9.31 -3.68
C PRO A 270 41.10 -7.91 -3.40
N ARG A 271 41.93 -6.87 -3.57
CA ARG A 271 41.52 -5.47 -3.42
C ARG A 271 40.57 -5.03 -4.54
N ASP A 272 40.87 -5.41 -5.79
CA ASP A 272 40.00 -5.09 -6.92
C ASP A 272 38.61 -5.72 -6.77
N ARG A 273 38.55 -6.96 -6.24
CA ARG A 273 37.28 -7.65 -5.98
C ARG A 273 36.44 -6.91 -4.94
N GLU A 274 37.06 -6.44 -3.86
CA GLU A 274 36.35 -5.72 -2.82
C GLU A 274 35.87 -4.34 -3.27
N VAL A 275 36.70 -3.59 -3.99
CA VAL A 275 36.29 -2.29 -4.55
C VAL A 275 35.12 -2.44 -5.51
N ARG A 276 35.10 -3.48 -6.36
CA ARG A 276 33.94 -3.77 -7.22
C ARG A 276 32.68 -4.14 -6.44
N ARG A 277 32.79 -4.87 -5.32
CA ARG A 277 31.64 -5.16 -4.46
C ARG A 277 31.06 -3.88 -3.85
N ILE A 278 31.93 -2.97 -3.41
CA ILE A 278 31.52 -1.65 -2.90
C ILE A 278 30.89 -0.80 -4.02
N GLU A 279 31.46 -0.82 -5.23
CA GLU A 279 30.90 -0.14 -6.41
C GLU A 279 29.50 -0.68 -6.76
N HIS A 280 29.31 -2.00 -6.79
CA HIS A 280 27.98 -2.62 -7.00
C HIS A 280 27.00 -2.24 -5.88
N TRP A 281 27.45 -2.18 -4.62
CA TRP A 281 26.63 -1.72 -3.51
C TRP A 281 26.21 -0.25 -3.67
N LEU A 282 27.14 0.62 -4.05
CA LEU A 282 26.87 2.04 -4.31
C LEU A 282 25.92 2.23 -5.50
N ALA A 283 26.11 1.48 -6.59
CA ALA A 283 25.23 1.49 -7.75
C ALA A 283 23.80 1.03 -7.40
N ARG A 284 23.65 0.04 -6.50
CA ARG A 284 22.32 -0.35 -5.98
C ARG A 284 21.66 0.80 -5.22
N ILE A 285 22.41 1.55 -4.41
CA ILE A 285 21.86 2.73 -3.71
C ILE A 285 21.43 3.79 -4.73
N GLN A 286 22.27 4.09 -5.72
CA GLN A 286 21.97 5.11 -6.74
C GLN A 286 20.73 4.78 -7.58
N THR A 287 20.49 3.49 -7.84
CA THR A 287 19.37 3.02 -8.67
C THR A 287 18.08 2.79 -7.89
N GLN A 288 18.09 2.94 -6.56
CA GLN A 288 16.87 2.89 -5.76
C GLN A 288 15.93 4.02 -6.16
N SER A 289 14.70 3.66 -6.48
CA SER A 289 13.64 4.62 -6.79
C SER A 289 12.82 4.90 -5.54
N GLY A 290 12.48 6.18 -5.35
CA GLY A 290 11.65 6.63 -4.23
C GLY A 290 10.74 7.79 -4.63
N PRO A 291 9.67 8.04 -3.87
CA PRO A 291 8.75 9.15 -4.14
C PRO A 291 9.45 10.50 -3.96
N ARG A 292 9.27 11.41 -4.91
CA ARG A 292 9.74 12.79 -4.83
C ARG A 292 8.60 13.71 -4.41
N GLY A 293 8.60 14.09 -3.13
CA GLY A 293 7.60 15.01 -2.58
C GLY A 293 6.24 14.36 -2.32
N LEU A 294 5.18 15.15 -2.44
CA LEU A 294 3.79 14.74 -2.25
C LEU A 294 3.01 14.99 -3.53
N HIS A 295 1.93 14.23 -3.73
CA HIS A 295 0.94 14.51 -4.77
C HIS A 295 0.02 15.65 -4.32
N THR A 296 -0.30 16.57 -5.23
CA THR A 296 -1.37 17.56 -5.05
C THR A 296 -2.59 17.09 -5.84
N PHE A 297 -3.70 16.84 -5.16
CA PHE A 297 -4.94 16.39 -5.81
C PHE A 297 -5.38 17.41 -6.88
N GLY A 298 -5.59 16.94 -8.11
CA GLY A 298 -5.91 17.80 -9.26
C GLY A 298 -4.71 18.28 -10.07
N GLU A 299 -3.48 18.22 -9.54
CA GLU A 299 -2.30 18.60 -10.31
C GLU A 299 -1.75 17.41 -11.09
N ALA A 300 -1.60 17.58 -12.40
CA ALA A 300 -0.99 16.57 -13.25
C ALA A 300 0.52 16.48 -13.01
N TYR A 301 1.13 15.37 -13.40
CA TYR A 301 2.58 15.27 -13.32
C TYR A 301 3.26 16.31 -14.21
N SER A 302 4.42 16.80 -13.78
CA SER A 302 5.26 17.64 -14.63
C SER A 302 5.91 16.82 -15.76
N ARG A 303 6.47 17.50 -16.76
CA ARG A 303 7.28 16.88 -17.83
C ARG A 303 8.34 15.96 -17.26
N GLN A 304 9.14 16.47 -16.32
CA GLN A 304 10.23 15.71 -15.69
C GLN A 304 9.70 14.50 -14.90
N ALA A 305 8.63 14.68 -14.12
CA ALA A 305 8.01 13.58 -13.37
C ALA A 305 7.46 12.49 -14.30
N THR A 306 6.90 12.88 -15.44
CA THR A 306 6.39 11.99 -16.47
C THR A 306 7.52 11.16 -17.09
N GLU A 307 8.62 11.79 -17.52
CA GLU A 307 9.81 11.09 -18.03
C GLU A 307 10.35 10.08 -17.00
N ASP A 308 10.49 10.52 -15.74
CA ASP A 308 10.96 9.69 -14.64
C ASP A 308 10.06 8.45 -14.44
N MET A 309 8.74 8.64 -14.48
CA MET A 309 7.80 7.54 -14.32
C MET A 309 7.83 6.58 -15.52
N LEU A 310 7.92 7.07 -16.76
CA LEU A 310 7.92 6.23 -17.96
C LEU A 310 9.07 5.22 -17.96
N VAL A 311 10.30 5.65 -17.66
CA VAL A 311 11.49 4.78 -17.63
C VAL A 311 11.34 3.66 -16.58
N ARG A 312 10.58 3.92 -15.51
CA ARG A 312 10.39 2.98 -14.40
C ARG A 312 9.20 2.03 -14.65
N MET A 313 8.10 2.56 -15.18
CA MET A 313 6.87 1.83 -15.45
C MET A 313 6.99 0.88 -16.66
N PHE A 314 7.78 1.27 -17.67
CA PHE A 314 7.88 0.57 -18.94
C PHE A 314 9.25 -0.04 -19.17
N ARG A 315 9.92 -0.50 -18.10
CA ARG A 315 11.30 -1.02 -18.18
C ARG A 315 11.42 -2.15 -19.20
N ASP A 316 10.48 -3.09 -19.18
CA ASP A 316 10.53 -4.29 -20.02
C ASP A 316 10.20 -3.94 -21.47
N GLU A 317 9.19 -3.08 -21.69
CA GLU A 317 8.84 -2.57 -23.01
C GLU A 317 9.96 -1.73 -23.63
N LEU A 318 10.65 -0.90 -22.84
CA LEU A 318 11.83 -0.16 -23.29
C LEU A 318 12.99 -1.12 -23.62
N ALA A 319 13.17 -2.21 -22.86
CA ALA A 319 14.16 -3.23 -23.18
C ALA A 319 13.86 -3.93 -24.52
N GLU A 320 12.58 -4.22 -24.80
CA GLU A 320 12.15 -4.77 -26.10
C GLU A 320 12.38 -3.77 -27.24
N LEU A 321 12.10 -2.49 -27.04
CA LEU A 321 12.37 -1.44 -28.02
C LEU A 321 13.87 -1.29 -28.30
N ARG A 322 14.71 -1.34 -27.25
CA ARG A 322 16.19 -1.35 -27.40
C ARG A 322 16.66 -2.55 -28.18
N ALA A 323 16.14 -3.75 -27.87
CA ALA A 323 16.44 -4.94 -28.63
C ALA A 323 16.07 -4.73 -30.11
N ALA A 324 14.94 -4.08 -30.39
CA ALA A 324 14.46 -3.75 -31.73
C ALA A 324 15.23 -2.62 -32.44
N GLY A 325 16.29 -2.06 -31.83
CA GLY A 325 17.19 -1.09 -32.46
C GLY A 325 17.08 0.33 -31.93
N LEU A 326 16.25 0.60 -30.92
CA LEU A 326 16.21 1.91 -30.27
C LEU A 326 17.50 2.13 -29.46
N ASN A 327 18.37 3.04 -29.89
CA ASN A 327 19.55 3.40 -29.11
C ASN A 327 19.20 4.34 -27.94
N ALA A 328 20.14 4.52 -27.01
CA ALA A 328 19.90 5.27 -25.78
C ALA A 328 19.62 6.76 -26.00
N ASP A 329 20.26 7.39 -26.99
CA ASP A 329 20.06 8.81 -27.29
C ASP A 329 18.69 9.05 -27.93
N ASP A 330 18.29 8.19 -28.88
CA ASP A 330 16.98 8.21 -29.51
C ASP A 330 15.85 7.91 -28.50
N GLU A 331 16.07 6.97 -27.58
CA GLU A 331 15.12 6.70 -26.50
C GLU A 331 14.92 7.94 -25.62
N LYS A 332 16.02 8.55 -25.18
CA LYS A 332 15.97 9.75 -24.35
C LYS A 332 15.28 10.90 -25.06
N ALA A 333 15.60 11.14 -26.33
CA ALA A 333 14.97 12.17 -27.14
C ALA A 333 13.48 11.89 -27.36
N TRP A 334 13.10 10.64 -27.66
CA TRP A 334 11.71 10.24 -27.84
C TRP A 334 10.90 10.39 -26.55
N LEU A 335 11.39 9.89 -25.41
CA LEU A 335 10.70 10.03 -24.13
C LEU A 335 10.52 11.50 -23.72
N ALA A 336 11.50 12.35 -24.03
CA ALA A 336 11.41 13.79 -23.83
C ALA A 336 10.30 14.45 -24.65
N ILE A 337 10.14 14.04 -25.92
CA ILE A 337 9.03 14.48 -26.78
C ILE A 337 7.69 13.98 -26.24
N VAL A 338 7.61 12.70 -25.88
CA VAL A 338 6.39 12.07 -25.39
C VAL A 338 5.90 12.69 -24.07
N ALA A 339 6.81 13.03 -23.17
CA ALA A 339 6.46 13.66 -21.89
C ALA A 339 6.08 15.15 -22.00
N GLU A 340 6.42 15.78 -23.12
CA GLU A 340 6.12 17.17 -23.44
C GLU A 340 4.89 17.34 -24.33
N ALA A 341 4.48 16.29 -25.05
CA ALA A 341 3.32 16.29 -25.91
C ALA A 341 2.05 16.71 -25.16
N ASP A 342 1.43 17.80 -25.62
CA ASP A 342 0.24 18.40 -25.04
C ASP A 342 -0.82 18.54 -26.16
N SER A 343 -1.58 17.46 -26.35
CA SER A 343 -2.67 17.38 -27.33
C SER A 343 -4.02 17.37 -26.63
N ALA A 344 -5.06 17.94 -27.24
CA ALA A 344 -6.41 17.99 -26.67
C ALA A 344 -7.04 16.60 -26.45
N GLN A 345 -6.57 15.58 -27.16
CA GLN A 345 -7.00 14.19 -27.04
C GLN A 345 -5.79 13.28 -26.89
N PRO A 346 -5.96 12.09 -26.27
CA PRO A 346 -4.91 11.09 -26.24
C PRO A 346 -4.42 10.76 -27.65
N PRO A 347 -3.11 10.48 -27.82
CA PRO A 347 -2.57 10.07 -29.12
C PRO A 347 -3.29 8.81 -29.60
N ALA A 348 -3.72 8.82 -30.87
CA ALA A 348 -4.33 7.65 -31.48
C ALA A 348 -3.29 6.53 -31.58
N PRO A 349 -3.64 5.27 -31.27
CA PRO A 349 -2.72 4.17 -31.49
C PRO A 349 -2.38 4.12 -32.98
N HIS A 350 -1.09 4.06 -33.29
CA HIS A 350 -0.59 3.84 -34.65
C HIS A 350 -0.38 2.33 -34.86
N PRO A 351 -1.38 1.58 -35.36
CA PRO A 351 -1.22 0.15 -35.57
C PRO A 351 -0.11 -0.09 -36.59
N ALA A 352 0.76 -1.05 -36.30
CA ALA A 352 1.72 -1.51 -37.28
C ALA A 352 1.01 -2.09 -38.52
N SER A 353 1.62 -1.93 -39.69
CA SER A 353 1.13 -2.49 -40.96
C SER A 353 0.80 -3.99 -40.84
N GLU A 354 -0.17 -4.49 -41.60
CA GLU A 354 -0.47 -5.93 -41.66
C GLU A 354 0.75 -6.76 -42.09
N ALA A 355 1.62 -6.18 -42.92
CA ALA A 355 2.88 -6.78 -43.36
C ALA A 355 4.00 -6.74 -42.29
N ALA A 356 3.79 -6.05 -41.16
CA ALA A 356 4.81 -5.92 -40.12
C ALA A 356 5.12 -7.28 -39.47
N THR A 357 6.36 -7.46 -39.06
CA THR A 357 6.79 -8.61 -38.27
C THR A 357 6.14 -8.59 -36.88
N VAL A 358 6.14 -9.74 -36.19
CA VAL A 358 5.67 -9.83 -34.79
C VAL A 358 6.41 -8.83 -33.90
N ARG A 359 7.72 -8.64 -34.14
CA ARG A 359 8.57 -7.72 -33.39
C ARG A 359 8.18 -6.26 -33.61
N GLU A 360 7.95 -5.86 -34.86
CA GLU A 360 7.51 -4.49 -35.20
C GLU A 360 6.12 -4.20 -34.63
N ARG A 361 5.20 -5.18 -34.65
CA ARG A 361 3.90 -5.06 -34.00
C ARG A 361 4.01 -4.87 -32.48
N ALA A 362 4.88 -5.64 -31.82
CA ALA A 362 5.14 -5.49 -30.39
C ALA A 362 5.71 -4.11 -30.07
N ALA A 363 6.71 -3.65 -30.84
CA ALA A 363 7.30 -2.32 -30.68
C ALA A 363 6.28 -1.19 -30.87
N ALA A 364 5.41 -1.28 -31.89
CA ALA A 364 4.34 -0.29 -32.11
C ALA A 364 3.33 -0.28 -30.94
N THR A 365 2.98 -1.45 -30.42
CA THR A 365 2.08 -1.59 -29.26
C THR A 365 2.71 -0.98 -28.00
N ALA A 366 3.99 -1.23 -27.75
CA ALA A 366 4.75 -0.66 -26.65
C ALA A 366 4.78 0.88 -26.72
N ARG A 367 5.11 1.44 -27.90
CA ARG A 367 5.12 2.90 -28.13
C ARG A 367 3.76 3.52 -27.88
N ALA A 368 2.69 2.96 -28.47
CA ALA A 368 1.34 3.47 -28.30
C ALA A 368 0.89 3.47 -26.83
N ARG A 369 1.25 2.43 -26.06
CA ARG A 369 0.94 2.35 -24.63
C ARG A 369 1.72 3.38 -23.82
N ILE A 370 3.03 3.55 -24.09
CA ILE A 370 3.88 4.54 -23.44
C ILE A 370 3.35 5.97 -23.69
N GLU A 371 3.05 6.29 -24.95
CA GLU A 371 2.53 7.59 -25.38
C GLU A 371 1.16 7.90 -24.76
N SER A 372 0.25 6.94 -24.78
CA SER A 372 -1.07 7.08 -24.14
C SER A 372 -0.96 7.27 -22.63
N THR A 373 -0.11 6.51 -21.93
CA THR A 373 0.08 6.67 -20.49
C THR A 373 0.73 8.02 -20.16
N ALA A 374 1.72 8.47 -20.92
CA ALA A 374 2.34 9.76 -20.74
C ALA A 374 1.32 10.91 -20.83
N TRP A 375 0.47 10.86 -21.86
CA TRP A 375 -0.61 11.83 -22.02
C TRP A 375 -1.53 11.87 -20.79
N HIS A 376 -1.97 10.71 -20.30
CA HIS A 376 -2.85 10.62 -19.13
C HIS A 376 -2.19 11.03 -17.80
N MET A 377 -0.85 10.93 -17.69
CA MET A 377 -0.11 11.48 -16.54
C MET A 377 -0.10 13.02 -16.56
N ARG A 378 -0.12 13.62 -17.75
CA ARG A 378 -0.19 15.07 -17.97
C ARG A 378 -1.63 15.63 -17.96
N HIS A 379 -2.63 14.76 -18.10
CA HIS A 379 -4.06 15.11 -18.18
C HIS A 379 -4.88 14.27 -17.21
N ASN A 380 -4.83 14.61 -15.91
CA ASN A 380 -5.64 13.92 -14.90
C ASN A 380 -7.10 14.43 -14.90
N GLN A 381 -8.00 13.64 -14.32
CA GLN A 381 -9.43 14.00 -14.19
C GLN A 381 -9.87 14.05 -12.72
N GLU A 382 -8.93 14.29 -11.79
CA GLU A 382 -9.16 14.14 -10.35
C GLU A 382 -10.19 15.14 -9.82
N LEU A 383 -10.01 16.44 -10.10
CA LEU A 383 -10.95 17.49 -9.68
C LEU A 383 -12.25 17.44 -10.49
N GLU A 384 -12.18 17.11 -11.78
CA GLU A 384 -13.35 16.99 -12.65
C GLU A 384 -14.31 15.91 -12.12
N PHE A 385 -13.79 14.73 -11.78
CA PHE A 385 -14.61 13.65 -11.27
C PHE A 385 -15.00 13.80 -9.80
N LEU A 386 -14.24 14.54 -8.99
CA LEU A 386 -14.72 14.99 -7.68
C LEU A 386 -15.95 15.90 -7.82
N ALA A 387 -15.89 16.90 -8.70
CA ALA A 387 -17.02 17.79 -8.97
C ALA A 387 -18.22 17.01 -9.52
N ARG A 388 -18.00 16.09 -10.45
CA ARG A 388 -19.05 15.20 -10.98
C ARG A 388 -19.69 14.34 -9.90
N ALA A 389 -18.91 13.81 -8.94
CA ALA A 389 -19.44 13.04 -7.83
C ALA A 389 -20.33 13.88 -6.90
N LEU A 390 -19.92 15.13 -6.62
CA LEU A 390 -20.69 16.09 -5.83
C LEU A 390 -22.00 16.50 -6.52
N ASP A 391 -22.02 16.51 -7.86
CA ASP A 391 -23.22 16.74 -8.69
C ASP A 391 -24.11 15.50 -8.82
N GLY A 392 -23.81 14.40 -8.10
CA GLY A 392 -24.56 13.14 -8.18
C GLY A 392 -24.34 12.36 -9.50
N GLY A 393 -23.34 12.74 -10.29
CA GLY A 393 -22.99 12.10 -11.54
C GLY A 393 -22.21 10.79 -11.37
N PHE A 394 -22.30 9.91 -12.37
CA PHE A 394 -21.54 8.66 -12.38
C PHE A 394 -20.03 8.91 -12.55
N VAL A 395 -19.21 8.49 -11.58
CA VAL A 395 -17.75 8.48 -11.68
C VAL A 395 -17.29 7.21 -12.42
N PRO A 396 -16.54 7.33 -13.54
CA PRO A 396 -16.04 6.17 -14.29
C PRO A 396 -15.24 5.21 -13.41
N VAL A 397 -15.42 3.90 -13.63
CA VAL A 397 -14.65 2.88 -12.92
C VAL A 397 -13.27 2.71 -13.53
N GLY A 398 -12.30 2.33 -12.71
CA GLY A 398 -10.91 2.13 -13.15
C GLY A 398 -10.23 0.96 -12.45
N PRO A 399 -9.15 0.43 -13.03
CA PRO A 399 -8.35 -0.56 -12.34
C PRO A 399 -7.66 0.07 -11.13
N PRO A 400 -7.55 -0.67 -10.02
CA PRO A 400 -6.65 -0.29 -8.94
C PRO A 400 -5.20 -0.69 -9.31
N GLY A 401 -4.19 -0.21 -8.58
CA GLY A 401 -2.83 -0.69 -8.81
C GLY A 401 -1.72 0.24 -8.37
N ASP A 402 -0.52 -0.33 -8.33
CA ASP A 402 0.71 0.43 -8.29
C ASP A 402 1.08 0.87 -9.71
N PRO A 403 1.47 2.15 -9.95
CA PRO A 403 1.82 2.64 -11.27
C PRO A 403 2.91 1.82 -11.96
N LEU A 404 3.90 1.30 -11.21
CA LEU A 404 4.98 0.51 -11.78
C LEU A 404 4.48 -0.84 -12.31
N SER A 405 3.53 -1.46 -11.60
CA SER A 405 2.98 -2.77 -11.97
C SER A 405 1.83 -2.69 -12.97
N ASN A 406 1.06 -1.60 -12.93
CA ASN A 406 -0.15 -1.43 -13.72
C ASN A 406 -0.31 0.02 -14.21
N PRO A 407 0.33 0.38 -15.34
CA PRO A 407 0.17 1.70 -15.96
C PRO A 407 -1.26 2.09 -16.35
N ALA A 408 -2.18 1.11 -16.48
CA ALA A 408 -3.58 1.36 -16.85
C ALA A 408 -4.39 2.08 -15.76
N ILE A 409 -3.78 2.34 -14.60
CA ILE A 409 -4.37 3.20 -13.57
C ILE A 409 -4.52 4.66 -14.02
N PHE A 410 -3.70 5.11 -14.99
CA PHE A 410 -3.83 6.44 -15.56
C PHE A 410 -4.92 6.46 -16.66
N PRO A 411 -5.69 7.55 -16.77
CA PRO A 411 -5.74 8.71 -15.89
C PRO A 411 -6.37 8.36 -14.53
N THR A 412 -5.93 9.06 -13.50
CA THR A 412 -6.52 9.04 -12.16
C THR A 412 -7.83 9.84 -12.14
N GLY A 413 -8.57 9.77 -11.04
CA GLY A 413 -9.90 10.35 -10.87
C GLY A 413 -11.03 9.31 -10.95
N ARG A 414 -10.70 8.02 -11.01
CA ARG A 414 -11.68 6.95 -11.24
C ARG A 414 -12.16 6.30 -9.96
N ASN A 415 -13.33 5.69 -10.01
CA ASN A 415 -13.87 4.86 -8.95
C ASN A 415 -13.30 3.44 -9.05
N GLN A 416 -12.17 3.21 -8.38
CA GLN A 416 -11.45 1.95 -8.52
C GLN A 416 -12.28 0.72 -8.10
N TYR A 417 -12.20 -0.34 -8.91
CA TYR A 417 -12.80 -1.64 -8.61
C TYR A 417 -11.82 -2.57 -7.87
N GLN A 418 -12.29 -3.76 -7.49
CA GLN A 418 -11.50 -4.76 -6.77
C GLN A 418 -11.10 -5.91 -7.69
N TYR A 419 -10.11 -6.70 -7.27
CA TYR A 419 -9.76 -7.93 -7.97
C TYR A 419 -10.79 -9.01 -7.74
N ASN A 420 -11.02 -9.84 -8.75
CA ASN A 420 -11.81 -11.06 -8.59
C ASN A 420 -11.01 -12.08 -7.76
N PRO A 421 -11.42 -12.38 -6.51
CA PRO A 421 -10.65 -13.27 -5.65
C PRO A 421 -10.58 -14.69 -6.21
N LYS A 422 -11.55 -15.13 -7.03
CA LYS A 422 -11.55 -16.45 -7.64
C LYS A 422 -10.40 -16.67 -8.63
N LYS A 423 -9.81 -15.59 -9.17
CA LYS A 423 -8.66 -15.67 -10.09
C LYS A 423 -7.32 -15.90 -9.39
N LEU A 424 -7.27 -15.79 -8.06
CA LEU A 424 -6.03 -15.81 -7.30
C LEU A 424 -5.86 -17.13 -6.51
N PRO A 425 -4.64 -17.69 -6.39
CA PRO A 425 -3.46 -17.33 -7.16
C PRO A 425 -3.61 -17.62 -8.67
N THR A 426 -2.96 -16.81 -9.51
CA THR A 426 -2.87 -17.12 -10.95
C THR A 426 -1.89 -18.25 -11.21
N ARG A 427 -1.90 -18.83 -12.42
CA ARG A 427 -0.94 -19.90 -12.80
C ARG A 427 0.50 -19.37 -12.83
N GLU A 428 0.65 -18.12 -13.22
CA GLU A 428 1.91 -17.40 -13.31
C GLU A 428 2.44 -17.09 -11.89
N ALA A 429 1.56 -16.63 -10.99
CA ALA A 429 1.89 -16.43 -9.58
C ALA A 429 2.27 -17.75 -8.91
N TRP A 430 1.61 -18.87 -9.26
CA TRP A 430 2.00 -20.20 -8.81
C TRP A 430 3.42 -20.59 -9.24
N ALA A 431 3.77 -20.35 -10.51
CA ALA A 431 5.10 -20.65 -11.01
C ALA A 431 6.19 -19.84 -10.30
N VAL A 432 5.94 -18.55 -10.04
CA VAL A 432 6.84 -17.68 -9.28
C VAL A 432 6.94 -18.12 -7.81
N GLY A 433 5.80 -18.31 -7.14
CA GLY A 433 5.73 -18.71 -5.74
C GLY A 433 6.39 -20.06 -5.48
N LYS A 434 6.23 -21.04 -6.38
CA LYS A 434 6.96 -22.32 -6.30
C LYS A 434 8.48 -22.12 -6.30
N ARG A 435 9.01 -21.25 -7.17
CA ARG A 435 10.45 -20.96 -7.23
C ARG A 435 10.92 -20.24 -5.97
N MET A 436 10.19 -19.23 -5.50
CA MET A 436 10.53 -18.48 -4.30
C MET A 436 10.50 -19.36 -3.04
N ALA A 437 9.48 -20.21 -2.92
CA ALA A 437 9.41 -21.17 -1.82
C ALA A 437 10.58 -22.16 -1.87
N GLN A 438 10.93 -22.70 -3.04
CA GLN A 438 12.10 -23.57 -3.17
C GLN A 438 13.40 -22.85 -2.77
N GLN A 439 13.59 -21.61 -3.22
CA GLN A 439 14.75 -20.80 -2.84
C GLN A 439 14.82 -20.59 -1.32
N THR A 440 13.69 -20.28 -0.68
CA THR A 440 13.61 -20.13 0.78
C THR A 440 14.00 -21.42 1.51
N LEU A 441 13.49 -22.57 1.07
CA LEU A 441 13.85 -23.88 1.64
C LEU A 441 15.34 -24.18 1.45
N ASP A 442 15.89 -23.92 0.26
CA ASP A 442 17.29 -24.17 -0.04
C ASP A 442 18.23 -23.26 0.77
N ILE A 443 17.84 -22.00 0.97
CA ILE A 443 18.58 -21.06 1.84
C ILE A 443 18.61 -21.59 3.27
N HIS A 444 17.47 -22.02 3.80
CA HIS A 444 17.39 -22.57 5.16
C HIS A 444 18.26 -23.83 5.28
N ARG A 445 18.18 -24.75 4.32
CA ARG A 445 19.00 -25.98 4.30
C ARG A 445 20.50 -25.68 4.25
N ARG A 446 20.93 -24.72 3.42
CA ARG A 446 22.34 -24.33 3.36
C ARG A 446 22.84 -23.73 4.67
N ARG A 447 21.99 -22.97 5.37
CA ARG A 447 22.36 -22.29 6.63
C ARG A 447 22.28 -23.21 7.86
N HIS A 448 21.34 -24.15 7.88
CA HIS A 448 20.99 -24.93 9.08
C HIS A 448 21.11 -26.45 8.91
N GLY A 449 21.42 -26.95 7.70
CA GLY A 449 21.58 -28.37 7.39
C GLY A 449 20.27 -29.13 7.08
N ASP A 450 19.11 -28.61 7.48
CA ASP A 450 17.81 -29.28 7.32
C ASP A 450 16.70 -28.32 6.84
N TYR A 451 15.54 -28.89 6.47
CA TYR A 451 14.33 -28.12 6.15
C TYR A 451 13.74 -27.46 7.41
N PRO A 452 13.12 -26.27 7.27
CA PRO A 452 12.41 -25.67 8.40
C PRO A 452 11.23 -26.56 8.78
N SER A 453 11.07 -26.83 10.07
CA SER A 453 9.90 -27.57 10.57
C SER A 453 8.64 -26.71 10.64
N LYS A 454 8.82 -25.39 10.78
CA LYS A 454 7.74 -24.40 10.88
C LYS A 454 8.17 -23.05 10.33
N LEU A 455 7.26 -22.39 9.60
CA LEU A 455 7.40 -21.02 9.11
C LEU A 455 6.25 -20.15 9.63
N SER A 456 6.48 -18.85 9.76
CA SER A 456 5.44 -17.86 10.07
C SER A 456 5.32 -16.89 8.90
N VAL A 457 4.09 -16.66 8.44
CA VAL A 457 3.79 -15.81 7.28
C VAL A 457 2.66 -14.85 7.62
N THR A 458 2.82 -13.57 7.32
CA THR A 458 1.76 -12.56 7.49
C THR A 458 1.06 -12.27 6.18
N LEU A 459 -0.26 -12.43 6.16
CA LEU A 459 -1.12 -12.25 5.00
C LEU A 459 -1.77 -10.86 4.98
N TRP A 460 -1.36 -10.06 4.00
CA TRP A 460 -1.86 -8.72 3.73
C TRP A 460 -2.67 -8.71 2.43
N ALA A 461 -3.84 -8.05 2.45
CA ALA A 461 -4.70 -7.93 1.27
C ALA A 461 -3.96 -7.33 0.06
N ASN A 462 -3.17 -6.28 0.28
CA ASN A 462 -2.41 -5.60 -0.78
C ASN A 462 -1.35 -6.50 -1.41
N THR A 463 -0.70 -7.37 -0.63
CA THR A 463 0.32 -8.30 -1.15
C THR A 463 -0.29 -9.33 -2.07
N LEU A 464 -1.42 -9.95 -1.67
CA LEU A 464 -2.16 -10.90 -2.52
C LEU A 464 -2.57 -10.25 -3.84
N ILE A 465 -3.11 -9.03 -3.77
CA ILE A 465 -3.54 -8.27 -4.94
C ILE A 465 -2.37 -7.98 -5.88
N ARG A 466 -1.31 -7.34 -5.37
CA ARG A 466 -0.17 -6.84 -6.17
C ARG A 466 0.65 -7.97 -6.79
N THR A 467 0.72 -9.11 -6.13
CA THR A 467 1.50 -10.26 -6.59
C THR A 467 0.65 -11.34 -7.26
N HIS A 468 -0.66 -11.11 -7.40
CA HIS A 468 -1.58 -12.10 -7.94
C HIS A 468 -1.57 -13.45 -7.20
N GLY A 469 -1.19 -13.46 -5.92
CA GLY A 469 -1.18 -14.64 -5.05
C GLY A 469 0.14 -15.42 -5.01
N VAL A 470 1.29 -14.78 -5.22
CA VAL A 470 2.61 -15.43 -5.07
C VAL A 470 2.80 -15.96 -3.65
N LEU A 471 2.42 -15.19 -2.63
CA LEU A 471 2.61 -15.59 -1.23
C LEU A 471 1.75 -16.80 -0.85
N GLU A 472 0.50 -16.84 -1.29
CA GLU A 472 -0.38 -18.01 -1.13
C GLU A 472 0.18 -19.23 -1.86
N SER A 473 0.78 -19.01 -3.03
CA SER A 473 1.45 -20.06 -3.78
C SER A 473 2.68 -20.60 -3.04
N GLU A 474 3.46 -19.73 -2.39
CA GLU A 474 4.57 -20.15 -1.53
C GLU A 474 4.07 -21.01 -0.36
N ILE A 475 3.02 -20.56 0.34
CA ILE A 475 2.40 -21.31 1.46
C ILE A 475 1.93 -22.69 1.00
N LEU A 476 1.15 -22.76 -0.10
CA LEU A 476 0.68 -24.02 -0.65
C LEU A 476 1.86 -24.93 -0.99
N TYR A 477 2.90 -24.40 -1.64
CA TYR A 477 4.07 -25.19 -1.96
C TYR A 477 4.80 -25.66 -0.70
N PHE A 478 5.07 -24.80 0.30
CA PHE A 478 5.69 -25.22 1.58
C PHE A 478 4.97 -26.43 2.20
N SER A 479 3.64 -26.40 2.23
CA SER A 479 2.78 -27.49 2.73
C SER A 479 2.62 -28.68 1.78
N GLY A 480 3.15 -28.58 0.55
CA GLY A 480 3.18 -29.65 -0.46
C GLY A 480 1.89 -29.80 -1.25
N LEU A 481 1.17 -28.71 -1.47
CA LEU A 481 -0.06 -28.64 -2.25
C LEU A 481 0.13 -27.76 -3.48
N GLU A 482 -0.73 -27.95 -4.47
CA GLU A 482 -0.87 -27.05 -5.60
C GLU A 482 -2.33 -26.63 -5.83
N PRO A 483 -2.58 -25.42 -6.35
CA PRO A 483 -3.92 -24.97 -6.70
C PRO A 483 -4.50 -25.79 -7.86
N VAL A 484 -5.83 -25.89 -7.90
CA VAL A 484 -6.59 -26.46 -9.01
C VAL A 484 -7.42 -25.36 -9.64
N TRP A 485 -7.22 -25.15 -10.93
CA TRP A 485 -7.97 -24.18 -11.72
C TRP A 485 -8.97 -24.85 -12.66
N ASN A 486 -10.14 -24.24 -12.82
CA ASN A 486 -11.09 -24.61 -13.88
C ASN A 486 -10.64 -24.05 -15.26
N ARG A 487 -11.41 -24.34 -16.32
CA ARG A 487 -11.13 -23.84 -17.68
C ARG A 487 -11.16 -22.32 -17.82
N ARG A 488 -11.84 -21.61 -16.92
CA ARG A 488 -11.89 -20.13 -16.88
C ARG A 488 -10.70 -19.53 -16.14
N GLY A 489 -9.82 -20.35 -15.56
CA GLY A 489 -8.72 -19.90 -14.72
C GLY A 489 -9.15 -19.49 -13.31
N ASP A 490 -10.35 -19.89 -12.85
CA ASP A 490 -10.73 -19.70 -11.46
C ASP A 490 -10.12 -20.82 -10.61
N VAL A 491 -9.57 -20.48 -9.45
CA VAL A 491 -9.13 -21.43 -8.43
C VAL A 491 -10.36 -22.05 -7.78
N VAL A 492 -10.54 -23.34 -7.98
CA VAL A 492 -11.69 -24.11 -7.49
C VAL A 492 -11.32 -25.08 -6.38
N ASP A 493 -10.07 -25.49 -6.28
CA ASP A 493 -9.61 -26.40 -5.24
C ASP A 493 -8.08 -26.33 -5.02
N VAL A 494 -7.58 -27.19 -4.14
CA VAL A 494 -6.16 -27.54 -3.92
C VAL A 494 -6.01 -29.06 -3.94
N LYS A 495 -4.84 -29.56 -4.33
CA LYS A 495 -4.53 -30.99 -4.31
C LYS A 495 -3.12 -31.26 -3.80
N LEU A 496 -2.89 -32.48 -3.31
CA LEU A 496 -1.57 -32.93 -2.89
C LEU A 496 -0.62 -33.05 -4.08
N ILE A 497 0.61 -32.61 -3.88
CA ILE A 497 1.75 -33.00 -4.71
C ILE A 497 2.28 -34.32 -4.15
N THR A 498 2.26 -35.39 -4.95
CA THR A 498 2.73 -36.72 -4.56
C THR A 498 3.41 -37.42 -5.75
N PRO A 499 4.64 -37.93 -5.60
CA PRO A 499 5.53 -37.72 -4.46
C PRO A 499 6.02 -36.26 -4.37
N LEU A 500 6.21 -35.73 -3.16
CA LEU A 500 6.74 -34.38 -2.95
C LEU A 500 8.28 -34.37 -2.91
N GLY A 501 8.91 -35.44 -2.40
CA GLY A 501 10.36 -35.58 -2.34
C GLY A 501 11.05 -34.68 -1.31
N ARG A 502 10.29 -34.06 -0.40
CA ARG A 502 10.77 -33.28 0.73
C ARG A 502 9.71 -33.21 1.83
N PRO A 503 10.06 -32.76 3.05
CA PRO A 503 9.08 -32.55 4.10
C PRO A 503 7.99 -31.55 3.70
N ARG A 504 6.76 -31.82 4.18
CA ARG A 504 5.69 -30.82 4.24
C ARG A 504 5.96 -29.93 5.44
N VAL A 505 6.15 -28.64 5.18
CA VAL A 505 6.50 -27.64 6.20
C VAL A 505 5.24 -27.08 6.83
N ASP A 506 5.22 -26.99 8.17
CA ASP A 506 4.13 -26.36 8.91
C ASP A 506 4.19 -24.83 8.76
N VAL A 507 3.04 -24.19 8.56
CA VAL A 507 2.98 -22.74 8.29
C VAL A 507 1.94 -22.10 9.20
N VAL A 508 2.40 -21.20 10.06
CA VAL A 508 1.53 -20.34 10.87
C VAL A 508 1.20 -19.10 10.05
N MET A 509 -0.07 -18.89 9.77
CA MET A 509 -0.56 -17.79 8.94
C MET A 509 -1.18 -16.70 9.82
N THR A 510 -0.55 -15.53 9.90
CA THR A 510 -1.12 -14.36 10.59
C THR A 510 -1.90 -13.52 9.60
N VAL A 511 -3.23 -13.46 9.75
CA VAL A 511 -4.10 -12.81 8.77
C VAL A 511 -4.51 -11.41 9.25
N THR A 512 -4.32 -10.40 8.41
CA THR A 512 -4.83 -9.05 8.68
C THR A 512 -6.35 -8.98 8.53
N GLY A 513 -7.02 -8.10 9.29
CA GLY A 513 -8.48 -7.92 9.19
C GLY A 513 -8.94 -7.58 7.77
N MET A 514 -8.17 -6.76 7.06
CA MET A 514 -8.43 -6.40 5.67
C MET A 514 -8.35 -7.59 4.70
N TYR A 515 -7.43 -8.53 4.94
CA TYR A 515 -7.35 -9.77 4.18
C TYR A 515 -8.59 -10.63 4.42
N ARG A 516 -8.96 -10.84 5.69
CA ARG A 516 -10.18 -11.58 6.07
C ARG A 516 -11.42 -11.01 5.41
N ASP A 517 -11.57 -9.69 5.41
CA ASP A 517 -12.76 -9.01 4.92
C ASP A 517 -12.84 -8.98 3.38
N SER A 518 -11.68 -9.00 2.70
CA SER A 518 -11.58 -8.96 1.25
C SER A 518 -11.55 -10.35 0.60
N PHE A 519 -10.96 -11.34 1.28
CA PHE A 519 -10.61 -12.65 0.74
C PHE A 519 -10.99 -13.84 1.66
N PRO A 520 -12.22 -13.91 2.20
CA PRO A 520 -12.60 -14.99 3.11
C PRO A 520 -12.48 -16.38 2.45
N ASP A 521 -12.82 -16.50 1.17
CA ASP A 521 -12.68 -17.74 0.40
C ASP A 521 -11.24 -18.25 0.33
N LYS A 522 -10.24 -17.36 0.41
CA LYS A 522 -8.82 -17.76 0.42
C LYS A 522 -8.41 -18.32 1.77
N MET A 523 -8.94 -17.79 2.86
CA MET A 523 -8.72 -18.37 4.18
C MET A 523 -9.29 -19.79 4.25
N LEU A 524 -10.50 -20.00 3.72
CA LEU A 524 -11.12 -21.32 3.66
C LEU A 524 -10.32 -22.30 2.78
N LEU A 525 -9.80 -21.83 1.64
CA LEU A 525 -8.94 -22.63 0.77
C LEU A 525 -7.62 -23.03 1.46
N LEU A 526 -6.98 -22.11 2.18
CA LEU A 526 -5.74 -22.37 2.91
C LEU A 526 -5.96 -23.30 4.12
N ASP A 527 -7.07 -23.14 4.86
CA ASP A 527 -7.46 -24.07 5.92
C ASP A 527 -7.69 -25.49 5.35
N LYS A 528 -8.43 -25.61 4.24
CA LYS A 528 -8.59 -26.88 3.52
C LYS A 528 -7.24 -27.47 3.12
N ALA A 529 -6.32 -26.65 2.64
CA ALA A 529 -4.98 -27.08 2.25
C ALA A 529 -4.19 -27.67 3.42
N VAL A 530 -4.22 -27.03 4.59
CA VAL A 530 -3.54 -27.51 5.81
C VAL A 530 -4.12 -28.86 6.25
N ARG A 531 -5.45 -29.02 6.27
CA ARG A 531 -6.09 -30.29 6.61
C ARG A 531 -5.72 -31.41 5.64
N LEU A 532 -5.75 -31.11 4.34
CA LEU A 532 -5.34 -32.08 3.33
C LEU A 532 -3.85 -32.46 3.45
N ALA A 533 -2.99 -31.51 3.80
CA ALA A 533 -1.57 -31.75 4.07
C ALA A 533 -1.34 -32.61 5.33
N TYR A 534 -2.16 -32.42 6.35
CA TYR A 534 -2.13 -33.20 7.59
C TYR A 534 -2.46 -34.68 7.35
N ASP A 535 -3.46 -34.95 6.49
CA ASP A 535 -3.90 -36.30 6.11
C ASP A 535 -3.09 -36.90 4.94
N ALA A 536 -2.06 -36.21 4.46
CA ALA A 536 -1.27 -36.68 3.33
C ALA A 536 -0.58 -38.02 3.67
N PRO A 537 -0.60 -39.00 2.75
CA PRO A 537 0.09 -40.29 2.95
C PRO A 537 1.58 -40.10 3.28
N PRO A 538 2.15 -40.95 4.15
CA PRO A 538 3.56 -40.86 4.51
C PRO A 538 4.45 -41.16 3.30
N GLU A 539 5.48 -40.33 3.09
CA GLU A 539 6.56 -40.60 2.15
C GLU A 539 7.73 -41.23 2.93
N SER A 540 8.24 -42.37 2.46
CA SER A 540 9.26 -43.14 3.20
C SER A 540 10.50 -42.29 3.49
N GLY A 541 10.87 -42.20 4.78
CA GLY A 541 12.03 -41.44 5.24
C GLY A 541 11.88 -39.92 5.21
N ILE A 542 10.69 -39.40 4.92
CA ILE A 542 10.43 -37.95 4.82
C ILE A 542 9.36 -37.54 5.84
N PRO A 543 9.69 -36.66 6.81
CA PRO A 543 8.72 -36.22 7.81
C PRO A 543 7.63 -35.31 7.21
N ASN A 544 6.42 -35.41 7.76
CA ASN A 544 5.36 -34.43 7.58
C ASN A 544 5.27 -33.56 8.83
N TYR A 545 5.87 -32.36 8.81
CA TYR A 545 5.92 -31.50 9.99
C TYR A 545 4.54 -30.98 10.39
N ILE A 546 3.62 -30.79 9.44
CA ILE A 546 2.23 -30.43 9.75
C ILE A 546 1.57 -31.53 10.61
N HIS A 547 1.69 -32.78 10.19
CA HIS A 547 1.17 -33.92 10.94
C HIS A 547 1.81 -34.04 12.33
N ILE A 548 3.14 -34.01 12.40
CA ILE A 548 3.90 -34.16 13.65
C ILE A 548 3.53 -33.07 14.66
N GLN A 549 3.50 -31.80 14.24
CA GLN A 549 3.20 -30.68 15.12
C GLN A 549 1.73 -30.69 15.58
N THR A 550 0.80 -31.00 14.68
CA THR A 550 -0.63 -31.12 15.02
C THR A 550 -0.87 -32.23 16.03
N GLN A 551 -0.23 -33.40 15.85
CA GLN A 551 -0.30 -34.51 16.81
C GLN A 551 0.29 -34.13 18.17
N LYS A 552 1.42 -33.40 18.19
CA LYS A 552 2.00 -32.89 19.43
C LYS A 552 1.03 -31.97 20.18
N ILE A 553 0.48 -30.97 19.48
CA ILE A 553 -0.49 -30.02 20.07
C ILE A 553 -1.74 -30.77 20.56
N SER A 554 -2.26 -31.71 19.77
CA SER A 554 -3.43 -32.52 20.16
C SER A 554 -3.19 -33.26 21.47
N ARG A 555 -2.03 -33.93 21.63
CA ARG A 555 -1.69 -34.65 22.86
C ARG A 555 -1.55 -33.70 24.05
N GLU A 556 -0.93 -32.54 23.85
CA GLU A 556 -0.78 -31.52 24.89
C GLU A 556 -2.12 -30.97 25.37
N LEU A 557 -3.10 -30.77 24.46
CA LEU A 557 -4.43 -30.29 24.80
C LEU A 557 -5.27 -31.38 25.48
N THR A 558 -5.29 -32.61 24.95
CA THR A 558 -6.03 -33.72 25.56
C THR A 558 -5.45 -34.11 26.93
N GLY A 559 -4.12 -34.05 27.09
CA GLY A 559 -3.46 -34.30 28.37
C GLY A 559 -3.73 -33.23 29.43
N LYS A 560 -4.22 -32.05 29.03
CA LYS A 560 -4.65 -30.95 29.92
C LYS A 560 -6.16 -30.95 30.19
N GLY A 561 -6.92 -31.92 29.66
CA GLY A 561 -8.37 -32.01 29.85
C GLY A 561 -9.17 -30.91 29.15
N ALA A 562 -8.63 -30.33 28.07
CA ALA A 562 -9.30 -29.33 27.24
C ALA A 562 -10.21 -29.97 26.18
#